data_AF-A0A0D6M3N8-F1
#
_entry.id   AF-A0A0D6M3N8-F1
#
_cell.length_a   1.000
_cell.length_b   1.000
_cell.length_c   1.000
_cell.angle_alpha   90.00
_cell.angle_beta   90.00
_cell.angle_gamma   90.00
#
_symmetry.space_group_name_H-M   'P 1'
#
loop_
_entity.id
_entity.type
_entity.pdbx_description
1 polymer ?
#
loop_
_entity_poly.entity_id
_entity_poly.type
_entity_poly.pdbx_seq_one_letter_code
_entity_poly.pdbx_strand_id
1 'polypeptide(L)'
;MEKVIYDFYSELFDNNVHLPPCHLREDGYVIPSVLPSKVRHAIKSVKNRTAPGPDRIRPEHLKNLWTALVNTLARLFTRYLSECKDRQTNLENKVD
;
A
#
# COMPACT_ATOMS: atom_id res chain seq x y z
N MET A 1 37.49 1.12 1.49
CA MET A 1 36.35 1.59 0.68
C MET A 1 35.06 0.91 1.11
N GLU A 2 35.03 -0.41 1.30
CA GLU A 2 33.86 -1.16 1.80
C GLU A 2 33.28 -0.61 3.11
N LYS A 3 34.12 -0.26 4.09
CA LYS A 3 33.65 0.29 5.37
C LYS A 3 32.90 1.62 5.21
N VAL A 4 33.35 2.49 4.31
CA VAL A 4 32.70 3.78 4.02
C VAL A 4 31.34 3.56 3.34
N ILE A 5 31.23 2.53 2.50
CA ILE A 5 29.98 2.13 1.86
C ILE A 5 29.02 1.56 2.91
N TYR A 6 29.52 0.71 3.80
CA TYR A 6 28.73 0.11 4.88
C TYR A 6 28.17 1.17 5.83
N ASP A 7 29.02 2.05 6.34
CA ASP A 7 28.62 3.11 7.27
C ASP A 7 27.58 4.07 6.62
N PHE A 8 27.76 4.40 5.33
CA PHE A 8 26.81 5.23 4.58
C PHE A 8 25.43 4.56 4.42
N TYR A 9 25.38 3.27 4.11
CA TYR A 9 24.10 2.56 4.00
C TYR A 9 23.47 2.28 5.37
N SER A 10 24.27 2.03 6.40
CA SER A 10 23.81 1.91 7.77
C SER A 10 23.16 3.20 8.25
N GLU A 11 23.77 4.38 8.06
CA GLU A 11 23.13 5.66 8.42
C GLU A 11 21.85 5.95 7.61
N LEU A 12 21.81 5.55 6.33
CA LEU A 12 20.66 5.76 5.45
C LEU A 12 19.45 4.89 5.83
N PHE A 13 19.71 3.66 6.29
CA PHE A 13 18.69 2.68 6.66
C PHE A 13 18.53 2.47 8.17
N ASP A 14 19.36 3.12 8.99
CA ASP A 14 19.13 3.40 10.42
C ASP A 14 18.02 4.45 10.55
N ASN A 15 16.87 4.11 9.97
CA ASN A 15 15.58 4.68 10.30
C ASN A 15 15.26 4.29 11.75
N ASN A 16 15.92 4.97 12.68
CA ASN A 16 15.36 5.39 13.95
C ASN A 16 14.31 6.50 13.73
N VAL A 17 13.66 6.54 12.56
CA VAL A 17 12.33 7.11 12.46
C VAL A 17 11.46 6.15 13.24
N HIS A 18 11.29 6.45 14.53
CA HIS A 18 10.16 5.96 15.30
C HIS A 18 8.93 6.52 14.59
N LEU A 19 8.49 5.83 13.53
CA LEU A 19 7.14 5.99 13.06
C LEU A 19 6.31 5.75 14.32
N PRO A 20 5.37 6.64 14.66
CA PRO A 20 4.42 6.31 15.71
C PRO A 20 3.89 4.93 15.33
N PRO A 21 3.91 3.94 16.23
CA PRO A 21 3.28 2.67 15.93
C PRO A 21 1.90 3.04 15.42
N CYS A 22 1.51 2.55 14.25
CA CYS A 22 0.19 2.79 13.72
C CYS A 22 -0.78 2.13 14.71
N HIS A 23 -1.15 2.86 15.76
CA HIS A 23 -2.19 2.50 16.70
C HIS A 23 -3.49 2.66 15.91
N LEU A 24 -3.76 1.70 15.03
CA LEU A 24 -5.10 1.38 14.61
C LEU A 24 -5.80 1.01 15.90
N ARG A 25 -6.51 1.99 16.48
CA ARG A 25 -7.32 1.79 17.68
C ARG A 25 -8.06 0.46 17.53
N GLU A 26 -7.96 -0.39 18.54
CA GLU A 26 -8.72 -1.63 18.65
C GLU A 26 -10.22 -1.37 18.90
N ASP A 27 -10.70 -0.15 18.64
CA ASP A 27 -12.10 0.24 18.79
C ASP A 27 -12.94 -0.27 17.62
N GLY A 28 -13.00 -1.60 17.47
CA GLY A 28 -13.91 -2.25 16.52
C GLY A 28 -13.81 -1.69 15.10
N TYR A 29 -12.62 -1.25 14.68
CA TYR A 29 -12.42 -0.60 13.39
C TYR A 29 -12.72 -1.60 12.27
N VAL A 30 -13.98 -1.62 11.83
CA VAL A 30 -14.41 -2.33 10.64
C VAL A 30 -13.53 -1.79 9.52
N ILE A 31 -12.64 -2.63 9.00
CA ILE A 31 -11.82 -2.26 7.85
C ILE A 31 -12.80 -1.77 6.80
N PRO A 32 -12.75 -0.48 6.40
CA PRO A 32 -13.67 -0.01 5.39
C PRO A 32 -13.37 -0.81 4.14
N SER A 33 -14.33 -1.66 3.74
CA SER A 33 -14.20 -2.39 2.50
C SER A 33 -13.97 -1.37 1.38
N VAL A 34 -13.00 -1.63 0.53
CA VAL A 34 -12.72 -0.72 -0.57
C VAL A 34 -13.87 -0.85 -1.55
N LEU A 35 -14.82 0.06 -1.45
CA LEU A 35 -16.04 -0.01 -2.24
C LEU A 35 -15.69 0.10 -3.74
N PRO A 36 -16.28 -0.74 -4.61
CA PRO A 36 -16.08 -0.66 -6.05
C PRO A 36 -16.29 0.76 -6.63
N SER A 37 -17.17 1.57 -6.03
CA SER A 37 -17.38 2.97 -6.42
C SER A 37 -16.16 3.87 -6.17
N LYS A 38 -15.44 3.68 -5.06
CA LYS A 38 -14.20 4.42 -4.76
C LYS A 38 -13.10 4.05 -5.74
N VAL A 39 -12.95 2.76 -6.06
CA VAL A 39 -11.98 2.28 -7.06
C VAL A 39 -12.29 2.88 -8.44
N ARG A 40 -13.57 2.83 -8.83
CA ARG A 40 -14.10 3.45 -10.05
C ARG A 40 -13.80 4.95 -10.13
N HIS A 41 -14.01 5.67 -9.04
CA HIS A 41 -13.71 7.10 -8.97
C HIS A 41 -12.21 7.36 -9.14
N ALA A 42 -11.37 6.61 -8.42
CA ALA A 42 -9.91 6.74 -8.51
C ALA A 42 -9.40 6.49 -9.92
N ILE A 43 -9.81 5.40 -10.58
CA ILE A 43 -9.40 5.07 -11.96
C ILE A 43 -9.81 6.18 -12.94
N LYS A 44 -11.05 6.68 -12.83
CA LYS A 44 -11.51 7.79 -13.68
C LYS A 44 -10.69 9.07 -13.47
N SER A 45 -10.28 9.33 -12.23
CA SER A 45 -9.51 10.51 -11.85
C SER A 45 -8.05 10.48 -12.30
N VAL A 46 -7.51 9.33 -12.73
CA VAL A 46 -6.10 9.25 -13.19
C VAL A 46 -5.91 10.14 -14.42
N LYS A 47 -4.87 10.99 -14.43
CA LYS A 47 -4.54 11.82 -15.60
C LYS A 47 -3.89 10.96 -16.70
N ASN A 48 -4.27 11.15 -17.96
CA ASN A 48 -3.76 10.34 -19.07
C ASN A 48 -2.31 10.67 -19.46
N ARG A 49 -1.81 11.85 -19.10
CA ARG A 49 -0.47 12.32 -19.50
C ARG A 49 0.66 11.89 -18.54
N THR A 50 0.40 10.92 -17.68
CA THR A 50 1.41 10.42 -16.73
C THR A 50 2.31 9.40 -17.43
N ALA A 51 3.62 9.51 -17.21
CA ALA A 51 4.58 8.52 -17.70
C ALA A 51 4.20 7.11 -17.16
N PRO A 52 4.26 6.06 -17.99
CA PRO A 52 3.96 4.70 -17.55
C PRO A 52 4.88 4.26 -16.41
N GLY A 53 4.35 3.44 -15.50
CA GLY A 53 5.17 2.82 -14.46
C GLY A 53 6.16 1.80 -15.03
N PRO A 54 6.94 1.12 -14.18
CA PRO A 54 7.82 0.02 -14.57
C PRO A 54 7.09 -1.13 -15.28
N ASP A 55 5.79 -1.29 -14.98
CA ASP A 55 4.88 -2.23 -15.64
C ASP A 55 4.49 -1.81 -17.07
N ARG A 56 4.86 -0.58 -17.47
CA ARG A 56 4.55 0.07 -18.74
C ARG A 56 3.05 0.16 -19.02
N ILE A 57 2.23 0.04 -17.97
CA ILE A 57 0.77 0.16 -18.08
C ILE A 57 0.43 1.64 -18.18
N ARG A 58 -0.18 2.01 -19.30
CA ARG A 58 -0.64 3.37 -19.49
C ARG A 58 -2.01 3.59 -18.82
N PRO A 59 -2.29 4.81 -18.32
CA PRO A 59 -3.59 5.14 -17.74
C PRO A 59 -4.78 4.89 -18.67
N GLU A 60 -4.60 4.98 -19.99
CA GLU A 60 -5.67 4.75 -20.97
C GLU A 60 -6.12 3.29 -20.98
N HIS A 61 -5.17 2.34 -20.88
CA HIS A 61 -5.49 0.92 -20.80
C HIS A 61 -6.25 0.62 -19.51
N LEU A 62 -5.83 1.23 -18.40
CA LEU A 62 -6.52 1.10 -17.12
C LEU A 62 -7.97 1.62 -17.18
N LYS A 63 -8.19 2.75 -17.85
CA LYS A 63 -9.52 3.35 -18.04
C LYS A 63 -10.42 2.59 -19.00
N ASN A 64 -9.89 1.79 -19.91
CA ASN A 64 -10.68 0.96 -20.82
C ASN A 64 -11.10 -0.36 -20.15
N LEU A 65 -10.21 -0.96 -19.35
CA LEU A 65 -10.45 -2.24 -18.67
C LEU A 65 -11.09 -2.10 -17.28
N TRP A 66 -11.31 -0.89 -16.81
CA TRP A 66 -11.75 -0.60 -15.44
C TRP A 66 -13.02 -1.36 -15.02
N THR A 67 -13.99 -1.59 -15.91
CA THR A 67 -15.22 -2.33 -15.58
C THR A 67 -14.93 -3.77 -15.12
N ALA A 68 -13.94 -4.43 -15.72
CA ALA A 68 -13.51 -5.77 -15.34
C ALA A 68 -12.58 -5.75 -14.10
N LEU A 69 -11.80 -4.68 -13.94
CA LEU A 69 -10.77 -4.58 -12.90
C LEU A 69 -11.30 -4.06 -11.55
N VAL A 70 -12.36 -3.25 -11.54
CA VAL A 70 -12.86 -2.58 -10.32
C VAL A 70 -13.19 -3.56 -9.20
N ASN A 71 -13.87 -4.67 -9.49
CA ASN A 71 -14.24 -5.66 -8.48
C ASN A 71 -13.02 -6.43 -7.96
N THR A 72 -12.09 -6.78 -8.85
CA THR A 72 -10.85 -7.47 -8.50
C THR A 72 -9.96 -6.59 -7.63
N LEU A 73 -9.77 -5.33 -8.01
CA LEU A 73 -8.98 -4.36 -7.27
C LEU A 73 -9.59 -4.07 -5.89
N ALA A 74 -10.91 -3.88 -5.82
CA ALA A 74 -11.62 -3.74 -4.54
C ALA A 74 -11.33 -4.92 -3.59
N ARG A 75 -11.37 -6.15 -4.12
CA ARG A 75 -11.10 -7.36 -3.33
C ARG A 75 -9.63 -7.46 -2.91
N LEU A 76 -8.69 -7.16 -3.81
CA LEU A 76 -7.26 -7.16 -3.51
C LEU A 76 -6.89 -6.10 -2.47
N PHE A 77 -7.40 -4.88 -2.60
CA PHE A 77 -7.15 -3.84 -1.61
C PHE A 77 -7.75 -4.18 -0.25
N THR A 78 -8.98 -4.72 -0.22
CA THR A 78 -9.61 -5.17 1.03
C THR A 78 -8.77 -6.27 1.69
N ARG A 79 -8.31 -7.25 0.91
CA ARG A 79 -7.43 -8.32 1.39
C ARG A 79 -6.10 -7.79 1.91
N TYR A 80 -5.43 -6.91 1.16
CA TYR A 80 -4.17 -6.29 1.58
C TYR A 80 -4.30 -5.52 2.90
N LEU A 81 -5.37 -4.73 3.04
CA LEU A 81 -5.64 -3.97 4.27
C LEU A 81 -5.94 -4.90 5.45
N SER A 82 -6.58 -6.05 5.23
CA SER A 82 -6.78 -7.08 6.25
C SER A 82 -5.45 -7.71 6.67
N GLU A 83 -4.65 -8.16 5.71
CA GLU A 83 -3.35 -8.78 5.99
C GLU A 83 -2.37 -7.83 6.70
N CYS A 84 -2.45 -6.52 6.43
CA CYS A 84 -1.63 -5.54 7.14
C CYS A 84 -1.99 -5.44 8.63
N LYS A 85 -3.26 -5.61 9.00
CA LYS A 85 -3.64 -5.68 10.41
C LYS A 85 -3.08 -6.92 11.09
N ASP A 86 -3.16 -8.07 10.43
CA ASP A 86 -2.69 -9.33 11.00
C ASP A 86 -1.16 -9.34 11.19
N ARG A 87 -0.40 -8.70 10.29
CA ARG A 87 1.06 -8.59 10.47
C ARG A 87 1.45 -7.63 11.59
N GLN A 88 0.63 -6.64 11.89
CA GLN A 88 0.90 -5.68 12.95
C GLN A 88 0.70 -6.32 14.34
N THR A 89 -0.37 -7.11 14.50
CA THR A 89 -0.68 -7.83 15.75
C THR A 89 0.30 -8.98 16.05
N ASN A 90 0.89 -9.61 15.03
CA ASN A 90 1.89 -10.66 15.21
C ASN A 90 3.29 -10.13 15.60
N LEU A 91 3.57 -8.85 15.35
CA LEU A 91 4.85 -8.23 15.73
C LEU A 91 4.85 -7.80 17.21
N GLU A 92 3.69 -7.45 17.78
CA GLU A 92 3.53 -7.11 19.21
C GLU A 92 3.61 -8.34 20.12
N ASN A 93 3.23 -9.54 19.63
CA ASN A 93 3.27 -10.79 20.42
C ASN A 93 4.65 -11.49 20.42
N LYS A 94 5.73 -10.81 20.03
CA LYS A 94 7.09 -11.38 19.96
C LYS A 94 8.11 -10.61 20.82
N VAL A 95 7.62 -9.87 21.82
CA VAL A 95 8.43 -9.14 22.82
C VAL A 95 8.31 -9.78 24.22
N ASP A 96 7.83 -11.03 24.31
CA ASP A 96 7.95 -11.87 25.52
C ASP A 96 9.06 -12.92 25.37
#